data_AF-A0A2C5YT74-F1
#
_entry.id   AF-A0A2C5YT74-F1
#
_cell.length_a   1.000
_cell.length_b   1.000
_cell.length_c   1.000
_cell.angle_alpha   90.00
_cell.angle_beta   90.00
_cell.angle_gamma   90.00
#
_symmetry.space_group_name_H-M   'P 1'
#
loop_
_entity.id
_entity.type
_entity.pdbx_description
1 polymer ?
#
loop_
_entity_poly.entity_id
_entity_poly.type
_entity_poly.pdbx_seq_one_letter_code
_entity_poly.pdbx_strand_id
1 'polypeptide(L)'
;MATDGSHYDFIVVGGGTAGNVVAGRLAENPNVSILIIEAGVGNPREVEQIITPAMAMDLRGSNHDWQYKTTMVRRDDYERIEKPNTRGKALGGSSSLNYFTWIPGCKPTFDMWEEYGGKEWTWDPLVPYLRKSAKYHDDDGLYSSDLKKIGPDGPLPISHCELIEEMEPFRENVIKAWKSQGGEVTENIYDGTMNGLTHCCVSIYQGKRSGSWWFLENKPKITVCAEATSENLIIDKADKSC
;
A
#
# COMPACT_ATOMS: atom_id res chain seq x y z
N MET A 1 -0.85 26.41 -5.41
CA MET A 1 0.55 25.98 -5.62
C MET A 1 1.36 26.46 -4.44
N ALA A 2 2.33 25.67 -3.97
CA ALA A 2 3.23 26.10 -2.89
C ALA A 2 4.18 27.18 -3.43
N THR A 3 4.43 28.22 -2.64
CA THR A 3 5.46 29.24 -2.92
C THR A 3 6.66 29.03 -2.00
N ASP A 4 7.84 29.48 -2.42
CA ASP A 4 9.03 29.43 -1.57
C ASP A 4 8.80 30.14 -0.22
N GLY A 5 9.30 29.55 0.86
CA GLY A 5 9.09 30.03 2.24
C GLY A 5 7.67 29.88 2.80
N SER A 6 6.77 29.14 2.14
CA SER A 6 5.42 28.91 2.67
C SER A 6 5.42 28.07 3.95
N HIS A 7 4.53 28.40 4.87
CA HIS A 7 4.32 27.66 6.12
C HIS A 7 3.06 26.79 6.03
N TYR A 8 3.12 25.62 6.66
CA TYR A 8 2.03 24.65 6.79
C TYR A 8 2.06 24.08 8.19
N ASP A 9 0.92 23.60 8.69
CA ASP A 9 0.85 22.94 10.00
C ASP A 9 1.61 21.59 9.98
N PHE A 10 1.55 20.88 8.85
CA PHE A 10 2.30 19.65 8.63
C PHE A 10 2.92 19.59 7.24
N ILE A 11 4.15 19.08 7.17
CA ILE A 11 4.85 18.79 5.91
C ILE A 11 5.15 17.29 5.86
N VAL A 12 4.65 16.62 4.83
CA VAL A 12 4.93 15.22 4.53
C VAL A 12 5.95 15.14 3.40
N VAL A 13 7.15 14.66 3.73
CA VAL A 13 8.24 14.48 2.76
C VAL A 13 8.12 13.08 2.15
N GLY A 14 7.61 13.02 0.92
CA GLY A 14 7.30 11.79 0.19
C GLY A 14 5.80 11.49 0.18
N GLY A 15 5.16 11.69 -0.97
CA GLY A 15 3.73 11.39 -1.21
C GLY A 15 3.47 9.91 -1.48
N GLY A 16 4.11 9.03 -0.71
CA GLY A 16 4.05 7.57 -0.87
C GLY A 16 2.91 6.89 -0.11
N THR A 17 2.98 5.56 0.00
CA THR A 17 1.94 4.72 0.62
C THR A 17 1.54 5.20 2.02
N ALA A 18 2.51 5.39 2.94
CA ALA A 18 2.22 5.88 4.29
C ALA A 18 2.05 7.39 4.35
N GLY A 19 2.82 8.15 3.56
CA GLY A 19 2.78 9.62 3.54
C GLY A 19 1.39 10.15 3.23
N ASN A 20 0.73 9.60 2.21
CA ASN A 20 -0.63 10.01 1.86
C ASN A 20 -1.67 9.59 2.91
N VAL A 21 -1.48 8.44 3.58
CA VAL A 21 -2.36 8.02 4.67
C VAL A 21 -2.29 9.03 5.82
N VAL A 22 -1.08 9.40 6.24
CA VAL A 22 -0.86 10.39 7.31
C VAL A 22 -1.42 11.76 6.90
N ALA A 23 -1.05 12.28 5.73
CA ALA A 23 -1.55 13.56 5.22
C ALA A 23 -3.09 13.58 5.16
N GLY A 24 -3.68 12.51 4.61
CA GLY A 24 -5.12 12.36 4.51
C GLY A 24 -5.81 12.36 5.87
N ARG A 25 -5.28 11.64 6.87
CA ARG A 25 -5.88 11.61 8.21
C ARG A 25 -5.73 12.94 8.95
N LEU A 26 -4.59 13.61 8.84
CA LEU A 26 -4.40 14.95 9.42
C LEU A 26 -5.39 15.96 8.84
N ALA A 27 -5.68 15.86 7.54
CA ALA A 27 -6.64 16.71 6.83
C ALA A 27 -8.12 16.42 7.17
N GLU A 28 -8.43 15.42 8.01
CA GLU A 28 -9.80 15.24 8.55
C GLU A 28 -10.21 16.42 9.43
N ASN A 29 -9.24 17.15 10.00
CA ASN A 29 -9.49 18.46 10.56
C ASN A 29 -9.41 19.52 9.45
N PRO A 30 -10.53 20.17 9.06
CA PRO A 30 -10.56 21.11 7.94
C PRO A 30 -9.79 22.41 8.18
N ASN A 31 -9.31 22.65 9.41
CA ASN A 31 -8.53 23.83 9.77
C ASN A 31 -7.02 23.63 9.60
N VAL A 32 -6.57 22.39 9.42
CA VAL A 32 -5.15 22.05 9.30
C VAL A 32 -4.72 22.15 7.84
N SER A 33 -3.59 22.81 7.59
CA SER A 33 -2.93 22.93 6.30
C SER A 33 -1.79 21.91 6.18
N ILE A 34 -1.75 21.18 5.06
CA ILE A 34 -0.76 20.12 4.82
C ILE A 34 -0.04 20.36 3.50
N LEU A 35 1.28 20.25 3.50
CA LEU A 35 2.11 20.16 2.30
C LEU A 35 2.59 18.72 2.12
N ILE A 36 2.50 18.20 0.90
CA ILE A 36 3.15 16.96 0.49
C ILE A 36 4.21 17.30 -0.55
N ILE A 37 5.45 16.87 -0.33
CA ILE A 37 6.56 17.00 -1.29
C ILE A 37 6.76 15.61 -1.93
N GLU A 38 6.66 15.52 -3.26
CA GLU A 38 6.75 14.25 -3.99
C GLU A 38 7.66 14.38 -5.21
N ALA A 39 8.56 13.42 -5.40
CA ALA A 39 9.55 13.45 -6.47
C ALA A 39 8.99 13.06 -7.84
N GLY A 40 7.92 12.27 -7.87
CA GLY A 40 7.23 11.87 -9.08
C GLY A 40 6.06 12.77 -9.47
N VAL A 41 5.30 12.29 -10.46
CA VAL A 41 4.11 12.97 -10.98
C VAL A 41 3.01 13.10 -9.90
N GLY A 42 2.31 14.24 -9.90
CA GLY A 42 1.23 14.54 -8.93
C GLY A 42 -0.15 14.02 -9.32
N ASN A 43 -0.32 13.52 -10.55
CA ASN A 43 -1.58 13.11 -11.16
C ASN A 43 -1.59 11.61 -11.56
N PRO A 44 -1.35 10.68 -10.62
CA PRO A 44 -1.23 9.23 -10.94
C PRO A 44 -2.50 8.64 -11.56
N ARG A 45 -3.65 9.30 -11.39
CA ARG A 45 -4.95 8.92 -11.95
C ARG A 45 -5.09 9.15 -13.45
N GLU A 46 -4.26 10.03 -13.99
CA GLU A 46 -4.23 10.34 -15.43
C GLU A 46 -3.21 9.45 -16.16
N VAL A 47 -2.48 8.59 -15.43
CA VAL A 47 -1.50 7.67 -15.98
C VAL A 47 -2.13 6.28 -16.14
N GLU A 48 -2.44 5.91 -17.37
CA GLU A 48 -3.12 4.65 -17.70
C GLU A 48 -2.37 3.42 -17.14
N GLN A 49 -1.04 3.39 -17.28
CA GLN A 49 -0.21 2.28 -16.77
C GLN A 49 -0.30 2.11 -15.25
N ILE A 50 -0.56 3.19 -14.51
CA ILE A 50 -0.72 3.14 -13.04
C ILE A 50 -2.11 2.63 -12.69
N ILE A 51 -3.16 3.15 -13.31
CA ILE A 51 -4.54 2.83 -12.91
C ILE A 51 -5.02 1.46 -13.37
N THR A 52 -4.42 0.89 -14.43
CA THR A 52 -4.86 -0.36 -15.04
C THR A 52 -4.07 -1.56 -14.49
N PRO A 53 -4.70 -2.47 -13.71
CA PRO A 53 -3.97 -3.50 -12.99
C PRO A 53 -3.12 -4.44 -13.84
N ALA A 54 -3.61 -4.79 -15.04
CA ALA A 54 -2.92 -5.67 -15.97
C ALA A 54 -1.56 -5.12 -16.45
N MET A 55 -1.33 -3.81 -16.35
CA MET A 55 -0.09 -3.15 -16.79
C MET A 55 0.95 -2.99 -15.67
N ALA A 56 0.69 -3.50 -14.46
CA ALA A 56 1.56 -3.25 -13.31
C ALA A 56 3.01 -3.71 -13.49
N MET A 57 3.23 -4.81 -14.22
CA MET A 57 4.59 -5.31 -14.48
C MET A 57 5.37 -4.41 -15.44
N ASP A 58 4.68 -3.71 -16.35
CA ASP A 58 5.28 -2.79 -17.32
C ASP A 58 5.80 -1.49 -16.66
N LEU A 59 5.40 -1.22 -15.42
CA LEU A 59 5.91 -0.09 -14.64
C LEU A 59 7.38 -0.28 -14.21
N ARG A 60 7.91 -1.52 -14.22
CA ARG A 60 9.33 -1.77 -13.95
C ARG A 60 10.18 -1.15 -15.04
N GLY A 61 11.13 -0.29 -14.66
CA GLY A 61 11.97 0.41 -15.65
C GLY A 61 11.29 1.62 -16.32
N SER A 62 10.05 1.96 -15.94
CA SER A 62 9.35 3.15 -16.42
C SER A 62 9.84 4.43 -15.72
N ASN A 63 9.30 5.58 -16.14
CA ASN A 63 9.52 6.88 -15.47
C ASN A 63 8.88 6.96 -14.08
N HIS A 64 8.00 6.01 -13.73
CA HIS A 64 7.36 5.91 -12.42
C HIS A 64 8.08 4.95 -11.47
N ASP A 65 9.24 4.42 -11.89
CA ASP A 65 10.11 3.57 -11.08
C ASP A 65 11.40 4.32 -10.74
N TRP A 66 11.82 4.29 -9.48
CA TRP A 66 13.15 4.77 -9.06
C TRP A 66 14.27 3.93 -9.66
N GLN A 67 14.01 2.66 -9.97
CA GLN A 67 14.92 1.73 -10.60
C GLN A 67 16.27 1.61 -9.87
N TYR A 68 16.24 1.45 -8.55
CA TYR A 68 17.47 1.40 -7.76
C TYR A 68 18.38 0.26 -8.22
N LYS A 69 19.70 0.49 -8.14
CA LYS A 69 20.68 -0.60 -8.15
C LYS A 69 20.73 -1.18 -6.73
N THR A 70 20.68 -2.49 -6.58
CA THR A 70 20.71 -3.12 -5.24
C THR A 70 21.50 -4.41 -5.26
N THR A 71 22.41 -4.56 -4.31
CA THR A 71 23.07 -5.84 -4.04
C THR A 71 22.05 -6.79 -3.43
N MET A 72 21.71 -7.85 -4.16
CA MET A 72 20.70 -8.83 -3.74
C MET A 72 21.29 -9.83 -2.76
N VAL A 73 22.55 -10.22 -2.98
CA VAL A 73 23.28 -11.16 -2.13
C VAL A 73 24.74 -10.75 -2.10
N ARG A 74 25.36 -10.83 -0.93
CA ARG A 74 26.78 -10.62 -0.69
C ARG A 74 27.26 -11.62 0.35
N ARG A 75 27.90 -12.68 -0.13
CA ARG A 75 28.56 -13.72 0.65
C ARG A 75 29.96 -13.89 0.10
N ASP A 76 30.86 -14.48 0.88
CA ASP A 76 32.26 -14.70 0.47
C ASP A 76 32.37 -15.51 -0.84
N ASP A 77 31.42 -16.42 -1.08
CA ASP A 77 31.37 -17.30 -2.26
C ASP A 77 30.58 -16.71 -3.45
N TYR A 78 29.81 -15.64 -3.25
CA TYR A 78 28.94 -15.08 -4.28
C TYR A 78 28.42 -13.67 -3.96
N GLU A 79 28.53 -12.76 -4.94
CA GLU A 79 27.89 -11.45 -4.92
C GLU A 79 27.11 -11.19 -6.22
N ARG A 80 25.90 -10.63 -6.10
CA ARG A 80 25.07 -10.21 -7.23
C ARG A 80 24.39 -8.88 -6.96
N ILE A 81 24.47 -7.99 -7.95
CA ILE A 81 23.77 -6.71 -8.00
C ILE A 81 22.75 -6.73 -9.13
N GLU A 82 21.58 -6.14 -8.90
CA GLU A 82 20.50 -6.05 -9.88
C GLU A 82 20.04 -4.61 -10.08
N LYS A 83 19.45 -4.35 -11.26
CA LYS A 83 18.67 -3.15 -11.58
C LYS A 83 17.61 -3.53 -12.64
N PRO A 84 16.33 -3.17 -12.47
CA PRO A 84 15.78 -2.35 -11.40
C PRO A 84 15.38 -3.14 -10.15
N ASN A 85 15.76 -2.63 -8.96
CA ASN A 85 15.03 -2.88 -7.71
C ASN A 85 13.91 -1.85 -7.58
N THR A 86 12.72 -2.25 -8.00
CA THR A 86 11.62 -1.32 -8.32
C THR A 86 11.00 -0.68 -7.09
N ARG A 87 10.86 0.66 -7.10
CA ARG A 87 10.14 1.48 -6.10
C ARG A 87 9.37 2.59 -6.80
N GLY A 88 8.17 2.91 -6.33
CA GLY A 88 7.32 3.92 -6.98
C GLY A 88 7.83 5.35 -6.83
N LYS A 89 7.87 6.06 -7.96
CA LYS A 89 8.19 7.49 -8.11
C LYS A 89 7.01 8.20 -8.78
N ALA A 90 5.94 8.36 -8.01
CA ALA A 90 4.70 9.04 -8.35
C ALA A 90 3.96 9.31 -7.05
N LEU A 91 3.00 10.23 -7.03
CA LEU A 91 2.06 10.31 -5.92
C LEU A 91 1.38 8.94 -5.76
N GLY A 92 1.38 8.44 -4.53
CA GLY A 92 1.05 7.06 -4.18
C GLY A 92 2.26 6.16 -3.93
N GLY A 93 3.45 6.56 -4.35
CA GLY A 93 4.69 5.80 -4.22
C GLY A 93 4.56 4.38 -4.74
N SER A 94 5.09 3.40 -4.00
CA SER A 94 5.02 2.00 -4.43
C SER A 94 3.61 1.41 -4.45
N SER A 95 2.60 2.03 -3.81
CA SER A 95 1.20 1.59 -3.99
C SER A 95 0.68 1.85 -5.42
N SER A 96 1.33 2.75 -6.16
CA SER A 96 1.06 3.04 -7.57
C SER A 96 1.58 1.98 -8.54
N LEU A 97 2.44 1.06 -8.09
CA LEU A 97 3.07 0.06 -8.96
C LEU A 97 3.26 -1.33 -8.35
N ASN A 98 2.69 -1.59 -7.16
CA ASN A 98 2.72 -2.92 -6.55
C ASN A 98 1.80 -3.90 -7.30
N TYR A 99 1.81 -5.15 -6.84
CA TYR A 99 0.99 -6.24 -7.37
C TYR A 99 -0.20 -6.58 -6.46
N PHE A 100 -0.76 -5.54 -5.83
CA PHE A 100 -2.13 -5.49 -5.27
C PHE A 100 -2.46 -6.32 -4.05
N THR A 101 -1.84 -7.48 -3.81
CA THR A 101 -2.22 -8.38 -2.71
C THR A 101 -2.34 -7.63 -1.38
N TRP A 102 -3.49 -7.80 -0.72
CA TRP A 102 -3.81 -7.19 0.56
C TRP A 102 -3.92 -8.27 1.65
N ILE A 103 -2.86 -8.42 2.43
CA ILE A 103 -2.77 -9.42 3.50
C ILE A 103 -1.97 -8.84 4.69
N PRO A 104 -2.46 -8.97 5.94
CA PRO A 104 -1.80 -8.36 7.09
C PRO A 104 -0.52 -9.08 7.53
N GLY A 105 -0.50 -10.41 7.46
CA GLY A 105 0.54 -11.25 8.07
C GLY A 105 0.00 -12.05 9.28
N CYS A 106 0.88 -12.67 10.05
CA CYS A 106 0.50 -13.55 11.16
C CYS A 106 0.67 -12.88 12.54
N LYS A 107 -0.26 -13.17 13.45
CA LYS A 107 -0.29 -12.60 14.82
C LYS A 107 1.04 -12.75 15.57
N PRO A 108 1.70 -13.93 15.59
CA PRO A 108 2.96 -14.08 16.32
C PRO A 108 4.06 -13.12 15.86
N THR A 109 4.11 -12.78 14.57
CA THR A 109 5.12 -11.84 14.05
C THR A 109 4.85 -10.41 14.55
N PHE A 110 3.59 -9.98 14.60
CA PHE A 110 3.23 -8.69 15.19
C PHE A 110 3.43 -8.67 16.70
N ASP A 111 3.11 -9.76 17.41
CA ASP A 111 3.31 -9.82 18.86
C ASP A 111 4.81 -9.71 19.23
N MET A 112 5.72 -10.19 18.37
CA MET A 112 7.17 -9.97 18.54
C MET A 112 7.59 -8.50 18.44
N TRP A 113 6.78 -7.61 17.88
CA TRP A 113 7.09 -6.18 17.82
C TRP A 113 7.00 -5.50 19.20
N GLU A 114 6.44 -6.17 20.21
CA GLU A 114 6.43 -5.66 21.60
C GLU A 114 7.84 -5.30 22.10
N GLU A 115 8.86 -6.05 21.67
CA GLU A 115 10.26 -5.78 22.02
C GLU A 115 10.73 -4.37 21.59
N TYR A 116 10.19 -3.85 20.48
CA TYR A 116 10.67 -2.63 19.84
C TYR A 116 9.72 -1.44 20.07
N GLY A 117 8.41 -1.68 20.01
CA GLY A 117 7.38 -0.65 20.11
C GLY A 117 6.57 -0.70 21.40
N GLY A 118 6.74 -1.73 22.23
CA GLY A 118 5.88 -1.98 23.39
C GLY A 118 4.52 -2.55 22.98
N LYS A 119 3.63 -2.71 23.97
CA LYS A 119 2.36 -3.44 23.82
C LYS A 119 1.44 -2.88 22.75
N GLU A 120 1.49 -1.57 22.49
CA GLU A 120 0.65 -0.91 21.47
C GLU A 120 0.98 -1.33 20.03
N TRP A 121 2.14 -1.96 19.81
CA TRP A 121 2.57 -2.48 18.51
C TRP A 121 2.38 -4.01 18.37
N THR A 122 1.62 -4.63 19.27
CA THR A 122 1.23 -6.06 19.15
C THR A 122 0.01 -6.22 18.25
N TRP A 123 -0.35 -7.48 17.93
CA TRP A 123 -1.43 -7.76 16.98
C TRP A 123 -2.77 -7.13 17.37
N ASP A 124 -3.22 -7.34 18.60
CA ASP A 124 -4.59 -6.96 19.00
C ASP A 124 -4.82 -5.45 18.92
N PRO A 125 -3.89 -4.58 19.41
CA PRO A 125 -3.97 -3.13 19.19
C PRO A 125 -3.83 -2.70 17.73
N LEU A 126 -3.11 -3.46 16.90
CA LEU A 126 -2.88 -3.12 15.48
C LEU A 126 -4.01 -3.55 14.56
N VAL A 127 -4.84 -4.54 14.91
CA VAL A 127 -5.97 -5.03 14.09
C VAL A 127 -6.87 -3.90 13.59
N PRO A 128 -7.31 -2.93 14.41
CA PRO A 128 -8.08 -1.79 13.91
C PRO A 128 -7.34 -1.00 12.83
N TYR A 129 -6.03 -0.76 12.97
CA TYR A 129 -5.23 0.00 12.01
C TYR A 129 -4.97 -0.76 10.70
N LEU A 130 -4.78 -2.08 10.77
CA LEU A 130 -4.67 -2.95 9.60
C LEU A 130 -5.93 -2.92 8.71
N ARG A 131 -7.09 -2.57 9.30
CA ARG A 131 -8.40 -2.54 8.64
C ARG A 131 -8.85 -1.13 8.27
N LYS A 132 -8.49 -0.12 9.07
CA LYS A 132 -8.99 1.27 9.00
C LYS A 132 -8.80 1.95 7.63
N SER A 133 -7.79 1.55 6.87
CA SER A 133 -7.48 2.15 5.57
C SER A 133 -8.40 1.70 4.45
N ALA A 134 -9.05 0.55 4.61
CA ALA A 134 -9.76 -0.12 3.53
C ALA A 134 -11.29 -0.08 3.69
N LYS A 135 -11.98 -0.18 2.55
CA LYS A 135 -13.40 -0.49 2.43
C LYS A 135 -13.52 -1.75 1.59
N TYR A 136 -14.09 -2.80 2.17
CA TYR A 136 -14.19 -4.11 1.56
C TYR A 136 -15.45 -4.24 0.70
N HIS A 137 -15.28 -4.82 -0.48
CA HIS A 137 -16.34 -5.10 -1.46
C HIS A 137 -16.38 -6.60 -1.80
N ASP A 138 -17.59 -7.10 -1.98
CA ASP A 138 -17.92 -8.47 -2.42
C ASP A 138 -19.25 -8.40 -3.16
N ASP A 139 -19.22 -7.78 -4.34
CA ASP A 139 -20.42 -7.41 -5.09
C ASP A 139 -21.20 -8.65 -5.57
N ASP A 140 -20.48 -9.75 -5.83
CA ASP A 140 -21.03 -11.04 -6.24
C ASP A 140 -21.49 -11.92 -5.05
N GLY A 141 -21.14 -11.54 -3.82
CA GLY A 141 -21.49 -12.28 -2.60
C GLY A 141 -20.87 -13.68 -2.53
N LEU A 142 -19.65 -13.84 -3.05
CA LEU A 142 -18.98 -15.14 -3.18
C LEU A 142 -18.34 -15.61 -1.87
N TYR A 143 -18.08 -14.70 -0.93
CA TYR A 143 -17.32 -14.98 0.28
C TYR A 143 -18.14 -14.71 1.55
N SER A 144 -17.65 -15.19 2.70
CA SER A 144 -18.34 -15.01 3.97
C SER A 144 -18.55 -13.51 4.28
N SER A 145 -19.76 -13.14 4.69
CA SER A 145 -20.08 -11.77 5.10
C SER A 145 -19.22 -11.26 6.27
N ASP A 146 -18.65 -12.17 7.07
CA ASP A 146 -17.74 -11.83 8.17
C ASP A 146 -16.45 -11.14 7.67
N LEU A 147 -16.04 -11.38 6.42
CA LEU A 147 -14.86 -10.74 5.83
C LEU A 147 -15.05 -9.25 5.59
N LYS A 148 -16.27 -8.71 5.64
CA LYS A 148 -16.51 -7.26 5.63
C LYS A 148 -15.74 -6.52 6.74
N LYS A 149 -15.39 -7.21 7.84
CA LYS A 149 -14.60 -6.64 8.94
C LYS A 149 -13.20 -6.19 8.51
N ILE A 150 -12.65 -6.71 7.41
CA ILE A 150 -11.25 -6.42 7.01
C ILE A 150 -11.08 -5.02 6.41
N GLY A 151 -12.18 -4.37 6.03
CA GLY A 151 -12.21 -3.00 5.52
C GLY A 151 -13.58 -2.37 5.79
N PRO A 152 -13.80 -1.78 6.97
CA PRO A 152 -15.12 -1.30 7.36
C PRO A 152 -15.56 -0.04 6.61
N ASP A 153 -14.68 0.97 6.48
CA ASP A 153 -15.07 2.29 5.92
C ASP A 153 -13.88 3.20 5.56
N GLY A 154 -12.72 2.63 5.21
CA GLY A 154 -11.58 3.41 4.76
C GLY A 154 -11.73 3.92 3.32
N PRO A 155 -10.91 4.90 2.88
CA PRO A 155 -11.02 5.46 1.54
C PRO A 155 -10.48 4.52 0.44
N LEU A 156 -9.73 3.48 0.77
CA LEU A 156 -9.19 2.54 -0.23
C LEU A 156 -10.17 1.40 -0.49
N PRO A 157 -10.76 1.28 -1.68
CA PRO A 157 -11.57 0.11 -2.00
C PRO A 157 -10.65 -1.12 -2.15
N ILE A 158 -11.05 -2.22 -1.54
CA ILE A 158 -10.43 -3.55 -1.70
C ILE A 158 -11.52 -4.57 -1.96
N SER A 159 -11.20 -5.65 -2.65
CA SER A 159 -12.07 -6.80 -2.83
C SER A 159 -11.26 -8.08 -2.89
N HIS A 160 -11.91 -9.24 -2.82
CA HIS A 160 -11.30 -10.44 -3.42
C HIS A 160 -11.03 -10.19 -4.91
N CYS A 161 -10.10 -10.93 -5.50
CA CYS A 161 -9.83 -10.83 -6.93
C CYS A 161 -11.13 -10.94 -7.75
N GLU A 162 -11.37 -9.96 -8.62
CA GLU A 162 -12.41 -10.03 -9.65
C GLU A 162 -12.04 -11.15 -10.62
N LEU A 163 -12.72 -12.29 -10.48
CA LEU A 163 -12.28 -13.54 -11.07
C LEU A 163 -12.44 -13.52 -12.59
N ILE A 164 -11.37 -13.84 -13.31
CA ILE A 164 -11.42 -14.04 -14.76
C ILE A 164 -12.15 -15.36 -15.04
N GLU A 165 -13.27 -15.31 -15.77
CA GLU A 165 -14.11 -16.48 -16.09
C GLU A 165 -13.32 -17.60 -16.76
N GLU A 166 -12.50 -17.26 -17.78
CA GLU A 166 -11.65 -18.22 -18.51
C GLU A 166 -10.67 -18.97 -17.59
N MET A 167 -10.30 -18.39 -16.44
CA MET A 167 -9.36 -18.99 -15.48
C MET A 167 -10.03 -19.91 -14.47
N GLU A 168 -11.35 -20.13 -14.53
CA GLU A 168 -12.05 -21.05 -13.62
C GLU A 168 -11.47 -22.48 -13.64
N PRO A 169 -11.26 -23.15 -14.80
CA PRO A 169 -10.69 -24.49 -14.83
C PRO A 169 -9.28 -24.56 -14.23
N PHE A 170 -8.50 -23.47 -14.36
CA PHE A 170 -7.19 -23.38 -13.74
C PHE A 170 -7.31 -23.34 -12.20
N ARG A 171 -8.17 -22.47 -11.66
CA ARG A 171 -8.39 -22.35 -10.20
C ARG A 171 -8.85 -23.67 -9.59
N GLU A 172 -9.79 -24.35 -10.23
CA GLU A 172 -10.28 -25.65 -9.77
C GLU A 172 -9.17 -26.70 -9.69
N ASN A 173 -8.31 -26.77 -10.71
CA ASN A 173 -7.19 -27.71 -10.74
C ASN A 173 -6.14 -27.40 -9.66
N VAL A 174 -5.85 -26.12 -9.40
CA VAL A 174 -4.96 -25.69 -8.31
C VAL A 174 -5.53 -26.10 -6.95
N ILE A 175 -6.82 -25.83 -6.69
CA ILE A 175 -7.48 -26.20 -5.43
C ILE A 175 -7.48 -27.72 -5.25
N LYS A 176 -7.78 -28.47 -6.31
CA LYS A 176 -7.76 -29.95 -6.29
C LYS A 176 -6.36 -30.48 -5.98
N ALA A 177 -5.34 -29.95 -6.64
CA ALA A 177 -3.95 -30.34 -6.40
C ALA A 177 -3.53 -30.05 -4.95
N TRP A 178 -3.85 -28.86 -4.43
CA TRP A 178 -3.56 -28.47 -3.05
C TRP A 178 -4.17 -29.45 -2.03
N LYS A 179 -5.47 -29.74 -2.18
CA LYS A 179 -6.17 -30.69 -1.32
C LYS A 179 -5.61 -32.11 -1.42
N SER A 180 -5.12 -32.52 -2.59
CA SER A 180 -4.50 -33.86 -2.78
C SER A 180 -3.23 -34.06 -1.94
N GLN A 181 -2.57 -32.97 -1.55
CA GLN A 181 -1.38 -32.99 -0.69
C GLN A 181 -1.74 -32.82 0.80
N GLY A 182 -3.02 -32.87 1.15
CA GLY A 182 -3.50 -32.64 2.52
C GLY A 182 -3.60 -31.17 2.92
N GLY A 183 -3.50 -30.25 1.95
CA GLY A 183 -3.63 -28.82 2.21
C GLY A 183 -5.08 -28.36 2.45
N GLU A 184 -5.27 -27.42 3.36
CA GLU A 184 -6.58 -26.81 3.64
C GLU A 184 -6.79 -25.52 2.83
N VAL A 185 -8.05 -25.24 2.49
CA VAL A 185 -8.47 -23.95 1.92
C VAL A 185 -9.06 -23.11 3.04
N THR A 186 -8.62 -21.87 3.18
CA THR A 186 -9.07 -20.92 4.19
C THR A 186 -9.31 -19.56 3.58
N GLU A 187 -10.41 -18.91 3.95
CA GLU A 187 -10.71 -17.55 3.49
C GLU A 187 -10.51 -16.50 4.59
N ASN A 188 -10.50 -16.90 5.86
CA ASN A 188 -10.21 -15.99 6.96
C ASN A 188 -8.72 -16.07 7.34
N ILE A 189 -7.92 -15.27 6.64
CA ILE A 189 -6.49 -15.09 6.91
C ILE A 189 -6.18 -13.77 7.65
N TYR A 190 -7.21 -13.14 8.22
CA TYR A 190 -7.16 -11.74 8.70
C TYR A 190 -7.28 -11.57 10.22
N ASP A 191 -7.35 -12.69 10.95
CA ASP A 191 -7.41 -12.75 12.42
C ASP A 191 -6.13 -13.40 13.02
N GLY A 192 -5.04 -13.43 12.27
CA GLY A 192 -3.70 -13.74 12.79
C GLY A 192 -3.18 -15.14 12.46
N THR A 193 -4.03 -16.01 11.90
CA THR A 193 -3.63 -17.29 11.29
C THR A 193 -3.85 -17.22 9.78
N MET A 194 -2.93 -17.80 9.01
CA MET A 194 -2.92 -17.71 7.54
C MET A 194 -2.41 -18.98 6.86
N ASN A 195 -2.57 -20.13 7.51
CA ASN A 195 -2.15 -21.42 6.96
C ASN A 195 -3.20 -21.95 5.98
N GLY A 196 -2.82 -22.14 4.72
CA GLY A 196 -3.67 -22.75 3.70
C GLY A 196 -3.65 -22.02 2.36
N LEU A 197 -4.43 -22.52 1.41
CA LEU A 197 -4.71 -21.85 0.13
C LEU A 197 -5.92 -20.92 0.33
N THR A 198 -5.90 -19.74 -0.29
CA THR A 198 -6.93 -18.70 -0.09
C THR A 198 -7.20 -17.96 -1.39
N HIS A 199 -8.40 -17.43 -1.54
CA HIS A 199 -8.66 -16.40 -2.54
C HIS A 199 -8.17 -15.07 -1.97
N CYS A 200 -7.14 -14.47 -2.57
CA CYS A 200 -6.56 -13.26 -2.01
C CYS A 200 -7.46 -12.03 -2.22
N CYS A 201 -7.52 -11.17 -1.20
CA CYS A 201 -7.92 -9.78 -1.40
C CYS A 201 -6.83 -8.96 -2.10
N VAL A 202 -7.26 -7.95 -2.84
CA VAL A 202 -6.42 -7.06 -3.64
C VAL A 202 -6.84 -5.61 -3.48
N SER A 203 -5.88 -4.70 -3.63
CA SER A 203 -6.10 -3.26 -3.79
C SER A 203 -6.52 -2.91 -5.22
N ILE A 204 -7.56 -3.60 -5.70
CA ILE A 204 -8.23 -3.39 -6.99
C ILE A 204 -9.73 -3.38 -6.69
N TYR A 205 -10.47 -2.50 -7.37
CA TYR A 205 -11.92 -2.55 -7.40
C TYR A 205 -12.44 -1.96 -8.72
N GLN A 206 -13.42 -2.62 -9.34
CA GLN A 206 -13.97 -2.32 -10.66
C GLN A 206 -12.87 -2.16 -11.71
N GLY A 207 -11.91 -3.10 -11.74
CA GLY A 207 -10.79 -3.07 -12.67
C GLY A 207 -9.83 -1.89 -12.52
N LYS A 208 -9.88 -1.14 -11.40
CA LYS A 208 -9.00 0.02 -11.14
C LYS A 208 -8.14 -0.19 -9.90
N ARG A 209 -6.89 0.27 -9.97
CA ARG A 209 -5.94 0.25 -8.85
C ARG A 209 -6.39 1.17 -7.71
N SER A 210 -6.33 0.65 -6.49
CA SER A 210 -6.52 1.41 -5.24
C SER A 210 -5.18 1.86 -4.67
N GLY A 211 -4.64 2.98 -5.18
CA GLY A 211 -3.41 3.59 -4.66
C GLY A 211 -3.65 4.55 -3.50
N SER A 212 -2.63 4.79 -2.66
CA SER A 212 -2.77 5.66 -1.47
C SER A 212 -3.18 7.10 -1.77
N TRP A 213 -3.10 7.58 -3.02
CA TRP A 213 -3.62 8.89 -3.43
C TRP A 213 -5.13 9.05 -3.14
N TRP A 214 -5.90 7.96 -2.99
CA TRP A 214 -7.30 8.00 -2.56
C TRP A 214 -7.49 8.70 -1.21
N PHE A 215 -6.47 8.71 -0.34
CA PHE A 215 -6.51 9.45 0.92
C PHE A 215 -6.57 10.97 0.76
N LEU A 216 -6.23 11.49 -0.42
CA LEU A 216 -6.11 12.92 -0.70
C LEU A 216 -7.34 13.49 -1.42
N GLU A 217 -8.31 12.65 -1.80
CA GLU A 217 -9.52 13.10 -2.47
C GLU A 217 -10.31 14.09 -1.64
N ASN A 218 -10.84 15.12 -2.32
CA ASN A 218 -11.75 16.10 -1.75
C ASN A 218 -11.20 16.81 -0.51
N LYS A 219 -9.87 16.99 -0.42
CA LYS A 219 -9.18 17.64 0.70
C LYS A 219 -8.50 18.94 0.25
N PRO A 220 -9.23 20.07 0.21
CA PRO A 220 -8.73 21.33 -0.36
C PRO A 220 -7.58 21.95 0.45
N LYS A 221 -7.34 21.49 1.68
CA LYS A 221 -6.26 21.97 2.56
C LYS A 221 -4.93 21.22 2.37
N ILE A 222 -4.91 20.21 1.50
CA ILE A 222 -3.69 19.53 1.09
C ILE A 222 -3.14 20.21 -0.16
N THR A 223 -1.91 20.70 -0.08
CA THR A 223 -1.13 21.14 -1.23
C THR A 223 -0.14 20.05 -1.61
N VAL A 224 -0.14 19.61 -2.87
CA VAL A 224 0.85 18.67 -3.40
C VAL A 224 1.88 19.45 -4.23
N CYS A 225 3.14 19.40 -3.82
CA CYS A 225 4.30 19.85 -4.57
C CYS A 225 4.96 18.61 -5.21
N ALA A 226 4.49 18.26 -6.39
CA ALA A 226 5.02 17.15 -7.18
C ALA A 226 6.26 17.57 -7.98
N GLU A 227 6.97 16.60 -8.53
CA GLU A 227 8.22 16.79 -9.31
C GLU A 227 9.31 17.53 -8.52
N ALA A 228 9.28 17.43 -7.19
CA ALA A 228 10.24 18.03 -6.28
C ALA A 228 11.01 16.95 -5.51
N THR A 229 12.33 16.92 -5.68
CA THR A 229 13.19 15.98 -4.95
C THR A 229 13.73 16.62 -3.69
N SER A 230 13.54 15.98 -2.54
CA SER A 230 14.07 16.45 -1.27
C SER A 230 15.60 16.48 -1.28
N GLU A 231 16.19 17.58 -0.80
CA GLU A 231 17.64 17.69 -0.58
C GLU A 231 18.00 17.31 0.86
N ASN A 232 17.42 18.00 1.84
CA ASN A 232 17.67 17.78 3.26
C ASN A 232 16.45 18.18 4.10
N LEU A 233 16.39 17.67 5.33
CA LEU A 233 15.54 18.26 6.37
C LEU A 233 16.21 19.54 6.89
N ILE A 234 15.41 20.55 7.20
CA ILE A 234 15.88 21.77 7.87
C ILE A 234 15.81 21.50 9.35
N ILE A 235 16.96 21.48 10.02
CA ILE A 235 17.05 21.15 11.46
C ILE A 235 17.56 22.38 12.20
N ASP A 236 16.82 22.83 13.21
CA ASP A 236 17.32 23.84 14.15
C ASP A 236 18.45 23.22 14.99
N LYS A 237 19.64 23.83 14.95
CA LYS A 237 20.82 23.30 15.65
C LYS A 237 20.73 23.46 17.17
N ALA A 238 19.93 24.38 17.67
CA ALA A 238 19.83 24.70 19.09
C ALA A 238 19.08 23.59 19.85
N ASP A 239 17.93 23.15 19.32
CA ASP A 239 17.08 22.15 19.97
C ASP A 239 16.95 20.82 19.20
N LYS A 240 17.57 20.73 18.01
CA LYS A 240 17.52 19.56 17.11
C LYS A 240 16.10 19.22 16.62
N SER A 241 15.20 20.19 16.65
CA SER A 241 13.88 20.06 16.02
C SER A 241 13.95 20.24 14.51
N CYS A 242 12.99 19.63 13.81
CA CYS A 242 12.77 19.77 12.37
C CYS A 242 11.51 20.62 12.14
#